data_AF-A0A382YZJ5-F1
#
_entry.id   AF-A0A382YZJ5-F1
#
_cell.length_a   1.000
_cell.length_b   1.000
_cell.length_c   1.000
_cell.angle_alpha   90.00
_cell.angle_beta   90.00
_cell.angle_gamma   90.00
#
_symmetry.space_group_name_H-M   'P 1'
#
loop_
_entity.id
_entity.type
_entity.pdbx_description
1 polymer ?
#
loop_
_entity_poly.entity_id
_entity_poly.type
_entity_poly.pdbx_seq_one_letter_code
_entity_poly.pdbx_strand_id
1 'polypeptide(L)' 'MKHPSITRRDFLQKASLGFGSLALSSLYGAPVIPHYRPRAKNVIFLFMEGGVSQVDSFDYKPMLAKYHGKDPRKVIGK' A
#
# COMPACT_ATOMS: atom_id res chain seq x y z
N MET A 1 41.90 -40.96 1.24
CA MET A 1 41.71 -39.72 2.03
C MET A 1 40.25 -39.30 1.87
N LYS A 2 39.47 -39.22 2.96
CA LYS A 2 38.02 -38.96 2.91
C LYS A 2 37.80 -37.49 2.50
N HIS A 3 37.21 -37.25 1.32
CA HIS A 3 36.68 -35.92 1.01
C HIS A 3 35.52 -35.61 1.99
N PRO A 4 35.41 -34.39 2.52
CA PRO A 4 34.27 -34.02 3.33
C PRO A 4 33.01 -34.16 2.46
N SER A 5 32.02 -34.91 2.96
CA SER A 5 30.79 -35.30 2.24
C SER A 5 29.89 -34.11 1.87
N ILE A 6 30.25 -32.89 2.24
CA ILE A 6 29.63 -31.63 1.81
C ILE A 6 30.74 -30.60 1.63
N THR A 7 30.82 -30.00 0.44
CA THR A 7 31.74 -28.88 0.21
C THR A 7 31.16 -27.58 0.78
N ARG A 8 32.03 -26.62 1.15
CA ARG A 8 31.57 -25.29 1.64
C ARG A 8 30.63 -24.60 0.64
N ARG A 9 30.87 -24.77 -0.66
CA ARG A 9 30.01 -24.23 -1.72
C ARG A 9 28.64 -24.90 -1.74
N ASP A 10 28.58 -26.23 -1.61
CA ASP A 10 27.31 -26.96 -1.53
C ASP A 10 26.50 -26.57 -0.29
N PHE A 11 27.18 -26.36 0.85
CA PHE A 11 26.55 -25.90 2.07
C PHE A 11 25.93 -24.51 1.89
N LEU A 12 26.68 -23.56 1.32
CA LEU A 12 26.18 -22.20 1.06
C LEU A 12 25.03 -22.19 0.04
N GLN A 13 25.09 -23.02 -1.01
CA GLN A 13 24.00 -23.13 -1.98
C GLN A 13 22.73 -23.71 -1.36
N LYS A 14 22.84 -24.79 -0.58
CA LYS A 14 21.68 -25.43 0.06
C LYS A 14 21.07 -24.57 1.17
N ALA A 15 21.88 -23.89 1.98
CA ALA A 15 21.40 -23.05 3.07
C ALA A 15 20.74 -21.75 2.58
N SER A 16 21.30 -21.12 1.54
CA SER A 16 20.75 -19.86 0.98
C SER A 16 19.42 -20.08 0.26
N LEU A 17 19.30 -21.15 -0.54
CA LEU A 17 18.07 -21.49 -1.25
C LEU A 17 16.99 -22.11 -0.33
N GLY A 18 17.40 -22.76 0.77
CA GLY A 18 16.48 -23.42 1.72
C GLY A 18 15.80 -22.47 2.71
N PHE A 19 16.37 -21.31 3.02
CA PHE A 19 15.72 -20.37 3.95
C PHE A 19 14.47 -19.72 3.33
N GLY A 20 14.53 -19.37 2.04
CA GLY A 20 13.39 -18.83 1.32
C GLY A 20 12.22 -19.81 1.22
N SER A 21 12.49 -21.12 1.09
CA SER A 21 11.44 -22.13 1.05
C SER A 21 10.73 -22.33 2.40
N LEU A 22 11.40 -22.08 3.54
CA LEU A 22 10.76 -22.07 4.85
C LEU A 22 9.76 -20.92 5.00
N ALA A 23 10.14 -19.71 4.56
CA ALA A 23 9.24 -18.56 4.54
C ALA A 23 8.08 -18.73 3.54
N LEU A 24 8.35 -19.34 2.38
CA LEU A 24 7.32 -19.68 1.42
C LEU A 24 6.36 -20.73 1.97
N SER A 25 6.89 -21.75 2.66
CA SER A 25 6.08 -22.79 3.32
C SER A 25 5.20 -22.21 4.42
N SER A 26 5.68 -21.22 5.17
CA SER A 26 4.83 -20.55 6.18
C SER A 26 3.73 -19.72 5.52
N LEU A 27 4.01 -19.05 4.39
CA LEU A 27 3.01 -18.27 3.66
C LEU A 27 1.99 -19.15 2.92
N TYR A 28 2.42 -20.28 2.34
CA TYR A 28 1.53 -21.23 1.66
C TYR A 28 0.70 -22.08 2.62
N GLY A 29 1.22 -22.37 3.82
CA GLY A 29 0.59 -23.24 4.81
C GLY A 29 -0.21 -22.51 5.89
N ALA A 30 0.04 -21.22 6.12
CA ALA A 30 -0.74 -20.42 7.06
C ALA A 30 -1.90 -19.77 6.31
N PRO A 31 -3.15 -20.23 6.51
CA PRO A 31 -4.27 -19.40 6.12
C PRO A 31 -4.14 -18.09 6.91
N VAL A 32 -4.07 -16.97 6.20
CA VAL A 32 -4.21 -15.64 6.81
C VAL A 32 -5.69 -15.55 7.23
N ILE A 33 -6.01 -16.16 8.37
CA ILE A 33 -7.34 -16.11 8.97
C ILE A 33 -7.40 -14.75 9.65
N PRO A 34 -8.18 -13.79 9.13
CA PRO A 34 -8.34 -12.54 9.83
C PRO A 34 -8.98 -12.84 11.19
N HIS A 35 -8.47 -12.20 12.25
CA HIS A 35 -9.04 -12.34 13.60
C HIS A 35 -10.54 -12.03 13.65
N TYR A 36 -11.04 -11.26 12.67
CA TYR A 36 -12.44 -10.94 12.49
C TYR A 36 -12.92 -11.30 11.10
N ARG A 37 -14.19 -11.70 11.02
CA ARG A 37 -14.86 -11.90 9.73
C ARG A 37 -14.91 -10.56 8.97
N PRO A 38 -14.41 -10.49 7.72
CA PRO A 38 -14.46 -9.27 6.94
C PRO A 38 -15.91 -8.83 6.73
N ARG A 39 -16.21 -7.57 7.05
CA ARG A 39 -17.56 -6.98 6.88
C ARG A 39 -17.71 -6.24 5.55
N ALA A 40 -16.61 -5.70 5.01
CA ALA A 40 -16.60 -5.03 3.72
C ALA A 40 -16.78 -6.06 2.60
N LYS A 41 -17.76 -5.82 1.72
CA LYS A 41 -18.03 -6.68 0.56
C LYS A 41 -17.33 -6.19 -0.70
N ASN A 42 -17.14 -4.87 -0.82
CA ASN A 42 -16.55 -4.21 -1.98
C ASN A 42 -15.52 -3.19 -1.49
N VAL A 43 -14.40 -3.09 -2.21
CA VAL A 43 -13.37 -2.06 -2.00
C VAL A 43 -13.23 -1.29 -3.30
N ILE A 44 -13.48 0.02 -3.25
CA ILE A 44 -13.27 0.91 -4.39
C ILE A 44 -11.95 1.63 -4.14
N PHE A 45 -10.92 1.29 -4.91
CA PHE A 45 -9.63 1.96 -4.84
C PHE A 45 -9.58 3.06 -5.91
N LEU A 46 -9.55 4.32 -5.45
CA LEU A 46 -9.42 5.47 -6.33
C LEU A 46 -7.97 5.95 -6.27
N PHE A 47 -7.24 5.77 -7.37
CA PHE A 47 -5.91 6.34 -7.53
C PHE A 47 -6.05 7.77 -8.05
N MET A 48 -5.77 8.75 -7.20
CA MET A 48 -5.72 10.17 -7.57
C MET A 48 -4.25 10.58 -7.69
N GLU A 49 -3.78 10.80 -8.91
CA GLU A 49 -2.45 11.37 -9.15
C GLU A 49 -2.39 12.77 -8.50
N GLY A 50 -1.50 12.94 -7.51
CA GLY A 50 -1.36 14.19 -6.76
C GLY A 50 -2.14 14.27 -5.43
N GLY A 51 -2.96 13.27 -5.10
CA GLY A 51 -3.78 13.26 -3.88
C GLY A 51 -4.90 14.32 -3.90
N VAL A 52 -5.77 14.32 -2.88
CA VAL A 52 -6.73 15.41 -2.71
C VAL A 52 -5.94 16.64 -2.26
N SER A 53 -6.02 17.75 -2.99
CA SER A 53 -5.35 18.96 -2.53
C SER A 53 -5.91 19.33 -1.15
N GLN A 54 -5.06 19.75 -0.21
CA GLN A 54 -5.53 20.24 1.08
C GLN A 54 -6.51 21.40 0.88
N VAL A 55 -6.27 22.22 -0.16
CA VAL A 55 -7.16 23.31 -0.57
C VAL A 55 -8.54 22.79 -0.97
N ASP A 56 -8.66 21.59 -1.52
CA ASP A 56 -9.94 20.96 -1.90
C ASP A 56 -10.54 20.08 -0.80
N SER A 57 -9.81 19.85 0.30
CA SER A 57 -10.19 18.92 1.37
C SER A 57 -10.80 19.64 2.57
N PHE A 58 -12.11 19.45 2.79
CA PHE A 58 -12.87 19.68 4.04
C PHE A 58 -12.71 21.00 4.83
N ASP A 59 -11.87 21.94 4.40
CA ASP A 59 -11.72 23.24 5.03
C ASP A 59 -12.94 24.09 4.72
N TYR A 60 -13.56 24.63 5.77
CA TYR A 60 -14.70 25.53 5.65
C TYR A 60 -14.28 26.83 4.95
N LYS A 61 -14.86 27.09 3.77
CA LYS A 61 -14.55 28.23 2.92
C LYS A 61 -15.75 29.18 2.86
N PRO A 62 -15.92 30.07 3.86
CA PRO A 62 -17.07 30.97 3.93
C PRO A 62 -17.16 31.91 2.72
N MET A 63 -16.01 32.26 2.15
CA MET A 63 -15.94 33.13 0.97
C MET A 63 -16.47 32.44 -0.30
N LEU A 64 -16.30 31.12 -0.44
CA LEU A 64 -16.90 30.38 -1.56
C LEU A 64 -18.42 30.36 -1.47
N ALA A 65 -18.97 30.22 -0.26
CA ALA A 65 -20.42 30.33 -0.05
C ALA A 65 -20.92 31.74 -0.37
N LYS A 66 -20.23 32.78 0.10
CA LYS A 66 -20.59 34.19 -0.12
C LYS A 66 -20.59 34.62 -1.60
N TYR A 67 -19.67 34.08 -2.40
CA TYR A 67 -19.49 34.44 -3.81
C TYR A 67 -19.93 33.35 -4.79
N HIS A 68 -20.70 32.36 -4.30
CA HIS A 68 -21.24 31.31 -5.14
C HIS A 68 -22.06 31.89 -6.31
N GLY A 69 -21.79 31.43 -7.53
CA GLY A 69 -22.46 31.90 -8.75
C GLY A 69 -22.05 33.29 -9.25
N LYS A 70 -21.07 33.96 -8.62
CA LYS A 70 -20.56 35.26 -9.08
C LYS A 70 -19.30 35.09 -9.94
N ASP A 71 -19.16 35.96 -10.94
CA ASP A 71 -17.97 35.98 -11.80
C ASP A 71 -16.72 36.36 -10.98
N PRO A 72 -15.69 35.49 -10.90
CA PRO A 72 -14.46 35.76 -10.16
C PRO A 72 -13.77 37.05 -10.59
N ARG A 73 -13.82 37.43 -11.88
CA ARG A 73 -13.17 38.64 -12.38
C ARG A 73 -13.80 39.91 -11.80
N LYS A 74 -15.13 39.88 -11.61
CA LYS A 74 -15.88 40.98 -11.00
C LYS A 74 -15.68 41.07 -9.48
N VAL A 75 -15.46 39.93 -8.82
CA VAL A 75 -15.31 39.87 -7.36
C VAL A 75 -13.88 40.17 -6.91
N ILE A 76 -12.88 39.71 -7.67
CA ILE A 76 -11.46 39.80 -7.30
C ILE A 76 -10.80 41.07 -7.85
N GLY A 77 -11.47 41.79 -8.77
CA GLY A 77 -11.03 43.09 -9.26
C GLY A 77 -9.73 43.01 -10.04
N LYS A 78 -9.75 42.30 -11.18
CA LYS A 78 -8.71 42.41 -12.21
C LYS A 78 -9.30 43.01 -13.47
#